data_AF-A0A5D0RD89-F1
#
_entry.id   AF-A0A5D0RD89-F1
#
_cell.length_a   1.000
_cell.length_b   1.000
_cell.length_c   1.000
_cell.angle_alpha   90.00
_cell.angle_beta   90.00
_cell.angle_gamma   90.00
#
_symmetry.space_group_name_H-M   'P 1'
#
loop_
_entity.id
_entity.type
_entity.pdbx_description
1 polymer ?
#
loop_
_entity_poly.entity_id
_entity_poly.type
_entity_poly.pdbx_seq_one_letter_code
_entity_poly.pdbx_strand_id
1 'polypeptide(L)'
;MKTDLQIPESISSRTEFKNKFSLKEMYRATVYMPRAIIKMVENSKSQLINTDFTKRLQLAVTEVNGCAVCSYGHAKLALRQGMSGNEISSFLSGEDDFIKPVEAKAIMFAQHYAESRGYPKKFTYDAIVTEYGKRQALIILAIIQVMTIGNMFGIPFSAFQSRLHGKPYKDSSILAELGLLIVGIFLIPIAVVHGLIRGLIGLPNVRLDKSITEEQDDF
;
A
#
# COMPACT_ATOMS: atom_id res chain seq x y z
N MET A 1 -3.07 -24.00 -19.48
CA MET A 1 -3.42 -24.03 -18.05
C MET A 1 -4.28 -22.81 -17.78
N LYS A 2 -5.55 -22.97 -17.39
CA LYS A 2 -6.40 -21.82 -17.03
C LYS A 2 -5.88 -21.27 -15.70
N THR A 3 -5.20 -20.13 -15.73
CA THR A 3 -4.77 -19.43 -14.53
C THR A 3 -6.00 -18.69 -13.98
N ASP A 4 -6.88 -19.43 -13.31
CA ASP A 4 -8.10 -18.83 -12.75
C ASP A 4 -7.69 -17.89 -11.62
N LEU A 5 -8.11 -16.64 -11.78
CA LEU A 5 -7.89 -15.58 -10.80
C LEU A 5 -8.72 -15.89 -9.55
N GLN A 6 -8.04 -16.35 -8.50
CA GLN A 6 -8.64 -16.63 -7.20
C GLN A 6 -8.59 -15.36 -6.35
N ILE A 7 -9.67 -14.59 -6.35
CA ILE A 7 -9.85 -13.49 -5.39
C ILE A 7 -10.66 -14.03 -4.21
N PRO A 8 -10.17 -13.90 -2.96
CA PRO A 8 -10.90 -14.30 -1.77
C PRO A 8 -12.33 -13.72 -1.73
N GLU A 9 -13.29 -14.51 -1.25
CA GLU A 9 -14.70 -14.07 -1.14
C GLU A 9 -14.86 -12.84 -0.24
N SER A 10 -14.02 -12.74 0.81
CA SER A 10 -13.93 -11.60 1.72
C SER A 10 -13.54 -10.27 1.04
N ILE A 11 -12.99 -10.34 -0.18
CA ILE A 11 -12.68 -9.17 -1.01
C ILE A 11 -13.77 -8.98 -2.05
N SER A 12 -14.23 -10.05 -2.71
CA SER A 12 -15.17 -9.95 -3.82
C SER A 12 -16.59 -9.56 -3.42
N SER A 13 -17.00 -9.92 -2.21
CA SER A 13 -18.30 -9.58 -1.63
C SER A 13 -18.28 -8.35 -0.71
N ARG A 14 -17.12 -7.68 -0.60
CA ARG A 14 -16.89 -6.63 0.39
C ARG A 14 -17.83 -5.44 0.19
N THR A 15 -18.59 -5.15 1.23
CA THR A 15 -19.47 -3.98 1.35
C THR A 15 -19.19 -3.18 2.63
N GLU A 16 -18.00 -3.37 3.21
CA GLU A 16 -17.58 -2.70 4.44
C GLU A 16 -16.12 -2.27 4.31
N PHE A 17 -15.79 -1.16 4.95
CA PHE A 17 -14.43 -0.66 4.99
C PHE A 17 -13.63 -1.38 6.07
N LYS A 18 -12.50 -2.01 5.70
CA LYS A 18 -11.48 -2.43 6.69
C LYS A 18 -10.72 -1.21 7.22
N ASN A 19 -10.42 -0.25 6.34
CA ASN A 19 -9.81 1.03 6.69
C ASN A 19 -10.48 2.20 5.97
N LYS A 20 -10.52 3.36 6.63
CA LYS A 20 -10.91 4.66 6.06
C LYS A 20 -9.77 5.66 6.27
N PHE A 21 -9.54 6.49 5.27
CA PHE A 21 -8.50 7.52 5.30
C PHE A 21 -9.12 8.91 5.24
N SER A 22 -8.60 9.80 6.08
CA SER A 22 -8.91 11.22 6.05
C SER A 22 -8.13 11.95 4.95
N LEU A 23 -8.61 13.12 4.54
CA LEU A 23 -7.87 14.02 3.64
C LEU A 23 -6.49 14.40 4.18
N LYS A 24 -6.35 14.51 5.51
CA LYS A 24 -5.08 14.82 6.17
C LYS A 24 -4.08 13.69 6.00
N GLU A 25 -4.51 12.44 6.14
CA GLU A 25 -3.67 11.26 5.90
C GLU A 25 -3.29 11.15 4.43
N MET A 26 -4.27 11.34 3.52
CA MET A 26 -4.03 11.35 2.08
C MET A 26 -3.01 12.40 1.66
N TYR A 27 -3.16 13.63 2.14
CA TYR A 27 -2.22 14.72 1.88
C TYR A 27 -0.81 14.37 2.39
N ARG A 28 -0.71 13.92 3.65
CA ARG A 28 0.58 13.54 4.27
C ARG A 28 1.28 12.42 3.50
N ALA A 29 0.56 11.39 3.06
CA ALA A 29 1.13 10.32 2.26
C ALA A 29 1.60 10.83 0.88
N THR A 30 0.77 11.65 0.22
CA THR A 30 1.05 12.20 -1.11
C THR A 30 2.29 13.10 -1.13
N VAL A 31 2.61 13.78 -0.03
CA VAL A 31 3.85 14.57 0.10
C VAL A 31 5.12 13.73 -0.15
N TYR A 32 5.11 12.43 0.15
CA TYR A 32 6.25 11.54 -0.09
C TYR A 32 6.27 10.94 -1.52
N MET A 33 5.19 11.10 -2.28
CA MET A 33 4.99 10.48 -3.60
C MET A 33 6.07 10.84 -4.63
N PRO A 34 6.48 12.11 -4.83
CA PRO A 34 7.35 12.46 -5.95
C PRO A 34 8.71 11.73 -5.89
N ARG A 35 9.31 11.66 -4.70
CA ARG A 35 10.59 10.97 -4.49
C ARG A 35 10.42 9.45 -4.47
N ALA A 36 9.28 8.95 -3.99
CA ALA A 36 8.96 7.52 -4.09
C ALA A 36 8.88 7.07 -5.56
N ILE A 37 8.20 7.84 -6.42
CA ILE A 37 8.13 7.57 -7.87
C ILE A 37 9.54 7.56 -8.49
N ILE A 38 10.41 8.53 -8.14
CA ILE A 38 11.80 8.53 -8.61
C ILE A 38 12.50 7.22 -8.24
N LYS A 39 12.34 6.73 -7.00
CA LYS A 39 12.92 5.43 -6.58
C LYS A 39 12.32 4.23 -7.30
N MET A 40 11.04 4.26 -7.64
CA MET A 40 10.44 3.20 -8.47
C MET A 40 10.99 3.22 -9.90
N VAL A 41 11.22 4.41 -10.49
CA VAL A 41 11.88 4.55 -11.81
C VAL A 41 13.34 4.11 -11.75
N GLU A 42 14.06 4.38 -10.66
CA GLU A 42 15.40 3.82 -10.45
C GLU A 42 15.37 2.29 -10.38
N ASN A 43 14.37 1.72 -9.70
CA ASN A 43 14.22 0.26 -9.63
C ASN A 43 13.87 -0.35 -10.98
N SER A 44 13.05 0.31 -11.82
CA SER A 44 12.72 -0.23 -13.15
C SER A 44 13.97 -0.39 -14.03
N LYS A 45 15.01 0.41 -13.80
CA LYS A 45 16.30 0.32 -14.49
C LYS A 45 17.26 -0.67 -13.83
N SER A 46 17.30 -0.71 -12.50
CA SER A 46 18.30 -1.50 -11.75
C SER A 46 17.84 -2.90 -11.36
N GLN A 47 16.53 -3.16 -11.32
CA GLN A 47 15.90 -4.42 -10.94
C GLN A 47 16.40 -4.98 -9.59
N LEU A 48 16.79 -4.09 -8.67
CA LEU A 48 17.24 -4.47 -7.33
C LEU A 48 16.12 -5.12 -6.51
N ILE A 49 14.88 -4.73 -6.78
CA ILE A 49 13.66 -5.40 -6.32
C ILE A 49 12.94 -5.90 -7.57
N ASN A 50 12.87 -7.21 -7.75
CA ASN A 50 12.22 -7.80 -8.92
C ASN A 50 10.70 -7.54 -8.94
N THR A 51 10.08 -7.80 -10.09
CA THR A 51 8.66 -7.51 -10.32
C THR A 51 7.73 -8.30 -9.40
N ASP A 52 8.03 -9.57 -9.13
CA ASP A 52 7.19 -10.42 -8.28
C ASP A 52 7.25 -9.95 -6.84
N PHE A 53 8.45 -9.64 -6.34
CA PHE A 53 8.62 -9.08 -5.00
C PHE A 53 7.90 -7.73 -4.87
N THR A 54 7.95 -6.88 -5.90
CA THR A 54 7.15 -5.65 -5.97
C THR A 54 5.65 -5.95 -5.85
N LYS A 55 5.15 -7.00 -6.53
CA LYS A 55 3.75 -7.39 -6.43
C LYS A 55 3.37 -7.94 -5.07
N ARG A 56 4.20 -8.78 -4.46
CA ARG A 56 3.96 -9.29 -3.09
C ARG A 56 3.88 -8.16 -2.08
N LEU A 57 4.78 -7.18 -2.15
CA LEU A 57 4.71 -5.95 -1.34
C LEU A 57 3.40 -5.18 -1.57
N GLN A 58 2.99 -5.01 -2.84
CA GLN A 58 1.76 -4.30 -3.18
C GLN A 58 0.50 -5.02 -2.69
N LEU A 59 0.45 -6.35 -2.83
CA LEU A 59 -0.66 -7.18 -2.38
C LEU A 59 -0.76 -7.18 -0.84
N ALA A 60 0.37 -7.29 -0.13
CA ALA A 60 0.41 -7.23 1.33
C ALA A 60 -0.13 -5.89 1.88
N VAL A 61 0.31 -4.75 1.32
CA VAL A 61 -0.22 -3.43 1.70
C VAL A 61 -1.71 -3.30 1.38
N THR A 62 -2.13 -3.85 0.23
CA THR A 62 -3.51 -3.80 -0.23
C THR A 62 -4.46 -4.64 0.62
N GLU A 63 -4.01 -5.80 1.08
CA GLU A 63 -4.74 -6.66 2.03
C GLU A 63 -5.00 -5.92 3.33
N VAL A 64 -3.95 -5.33 3.93
CA VAL A 64 -4.07 -4.61 5.21
C VAL A 64 -5.03 -3.44 5.06
N ASN A 65 -4.88 -2.64 4.00
CA ASN A 65 -5.76 -1.50 3.76
C ASN A 65 -7.18 -1.90 3.33
N GLY A 66 -7.37 -3.12 2.82
CA GLY A 66 -8.67 -3.63 2.36
C GLY A 66 -9.20 -2.94 1.11
N CYS A 67 -8.33 -2.59 0.16
CA CYS A 67 -8.73 -1.93 -1.10
C CYS A 67 -9.19 -2.94 -2.16
N ALA A 68 -10.50 -3.16 -2.30
CA ALA A 68 -11.04 -4.17 -3.23
C ALA A 68 -10.60 -3.96 -4.69
N VAL A 69 -10.76 -2.75 -5.26
CA VAL A 69 -10.35 -2.47 -6.64
C VAL A 69 -8.84 -2.68 -6.86
N CYS A 70 -8.03 -2.37 -5.84
CA CYS A 70 -6.59 -2.58 -5.89
C CYS A 70 -6.25 -4.08 -5.85
N SER A 71 -6.95 -4.86 -5.02
CA SER A 71 -6.81 -6.32 -4.97
C SER A 71 -7.04 -6.92 -6.34
N TYR A 72 -8.17 -6.58 -7.00
CA TYR A 72 -8.46 -7.04 -8.35
C TYR A 72 -7.41 -6.60 -9.38
N GLY A 73 -7.06 -5.31 -9.39
CA GLY A 73 -6.13 -4.74 -10.36
C GLY A 73 -4.73 -5.36 -10.24
N HIS A 74 -4.19 -5.44 -9.03
CA HIS A 74 -2.85 -5.98 -8.80
C HIS A 74 -2.80 -7.50 -8.93
N ALA A 75 -3.85 -8.22 -8.55
CA ALA A 75 -3.94 -9.66 -8.77
C ALA A 75 -3.97 -10.02 -10.27
N LYS A 76 -4.71 -9.27 -11.09
CA LYS A 76 -4.70 -9.45 -12.55
C LYS A 76 -3.32 -9.19 -13.16
N LEU A 77 -2.59 -8.19 -12.64
CA LEU A 77 -1.23 -7.90 -13.07
C LEU A 77 -0.25 -8.99 -12.63
N ALA A 78 -0.37 -9.49 -11.39
CA ALA A 78 0.45 -10.56 -10.84
C ALA A 78 0.29 -11.87 -11.63
N LEU A 79 -0.95 -12.26 -11.97
CA LEU A 79 -1.20 -13.42 -12.83
C LEU A 79 -0.54 -13.29 -14.21
N ARG A 80 -0.62 -12.10 -14.82
CA ARG A 80 0.03 -11.82 -16.11
C ARG A 80 1.55 -11.89 -16.03
N GLN A 81 2.11 -11.70 -14.85
CA GLN A 81 3.55 -11.84 -14.57
C GLN A 81 3.96 -13.28 -14.22
N GLY A 82 2.99 -14.21 -14.14
CA GLY A 82 3.26 -15.63 -13.92
C GLY A 82 3.12 -16.10 -12.47
N MET A 83 2.72 -15.21 -11.54
CA MET A 83 2.37 -15.64 -10.18
C MET A 83 1.15 -16.57 -10.20
N SER A 84 1.12 -17.53 -9.29
CA SER A 84 0.00 -18.49 -9.21
C SER A 84 -1.23 -17.86 -8.54
N GLY A 85 -2.43 -18.37 -8.84
CA GLY A 85 -3.65 -17.94 -8.18
C GLY A 85 -3.61 -18.17 -6.66
N ASN A 86 -3.03 -19.28 -6.22
CA ASN A 86 -2.89 -19.60 -4.79
C ASN A 86 -1.94 -18.64 -4.08
N GLU A 87 -0.80 -18.32 -4.69
CA GLU A 87 0.14 -17.32 -4.17
C GLU A 87 -0.55 -15.97 -4.01
N ILE A 88 -1.27 -15.51 -5.03
CA ILE A 88 -1.99 -14.24 -4.98
C ILE A 88 -3.08 -14.27 -3.90
N SER A 89 -3.85 -15.36 -3.82
CA SER A 89 -4.90 -15.52 -2.83
C SER A 89 -4.33 -15.50 -1.41
N SER A 90 -3.21 -16.17 -1.16
CA SER A 90 -2.52 -16.20 0.14
C SER A 90 -2.16 -14.79 0.61
N PHE A 91 -1.52 -13.98 -0.25
CA PHE A 91 -1.22 -12.58 0.07
C PHE A 91 -2.47 -11.72 0.31
N LEU A 92 -3.57 -11.98 -0.40
CA LEU A 92 -4.83 -11.25 -0.25
C LEU A 92 -5.68 -11.73 0.94
N SER A 93 -5.38 -12.91 1.49
CA SER A 93 -5.97 -13.43 2.74
C SER A 93 -5.14 -13.09 3.98
N GLY A 94 -3.93 -12.54 3.80
CA GLY A 94 -2.99 -12.26 4.90
C GLY A 94 -2.26 -13.50 5.41
N GLU A 95 -2.22 -14.57 4.61
CA GLU A 95 -1.52 -15.82 4.90
C GLU A 95 -0.02 -15.70 4.54
N ASP A 96 0.80 -16.58 5.10
CA ASP A 96 2.27 -16.56 4.95
C ASP A 96 2.83 -17.70 4.08
N ASP A 97 1.99 -18.63 3.63
CA ASP A 97 2.36 -19.85 2.87
C ASP A 97 3.32 -19.61 1.69
N PHE A 98 3.18 -18.48 1.00
CA PHE A 98 3.98 -18.14 -0.20
C PHE A 98 5.00 -17.03 0.04
N ILE A 99 5.19 -16.59 1.28
CA ILE A 99 6.22 -15.61 1.62
C ILE A 99 7.59 -16.30 1.55
N LYS A 100 8.44 -15.82 0.64
CA LYS A 100 9.83 -16.29 0.57
C LYS A 100 10.58 -15.84 1.82
N PRO A 101 11.41 -16.68 2.45
CA PRO A 101 12.17 -16.30 3.65
C PRO A 101 12.98 -15.01 3.50
N VAL A 102 13.60 -14.82 2.33
CA VAL A 102 14.39 -13.61 2.01
C VAL A 102 13.55 -12.35 1.81
N GLU A 103 12.23 -12.48 1.63
CA GLU A 103 11.30 -11.36 1.44
C GLU A 103 10.48 -11.07 2.72
N ALA A 104 10.47 -12.00 3.69
CA ALA A 104 9.59 -11.98 4.86
C ALA A 104 9.67 -10.67 5.66
N LYS A 105 10.88 -10.20 5.98
CA LYS A 105 11.04 -8.94 6.74
C LYS A 105 10.42 -7.75 6.01
N ALA A 106 10.61 -7.66 4.69
CA ALA A 106 10.01 -6.59 3.91
C ALA A 106 8.49 -6.69 3.80
N ILE A 107 7.94 -7.91 3.70
CA ILE A 107 6.48 -8.12 3.71
C ILE A 107 5.88 -7.72 5.06
N MET A 108 6.47 -8.15 6.18
CA MET A 108 6.04 -7.74 7.51
C MET A 108 6.15 -6.22 7.70
N PHE A 109 7.23 -5.60 7.22
CA PHE A 109 7.37 -4.15 7.25
C PHE A 109 6.30 -3.45 6.39
N ALA A 110 5.94 -4.01 5.24
CA ALA A 110 4.89 -3.48 4.39
C ALA A 110 3.51 -3.53 5.06
N GLN A 111 3.21 -4.63 5.75
CA GLN A 111 2.00 -4.78 6.56
C GLN A 111 1.98 -3.76 7.71
N HIS A 112 3.05 -3.70 8.50
CA HIS A 112 3.18 -2.74 9.60
C HIS A 112 3.10 -1.28 9.13
N TYR A 113 3.69 -0.96 7.97
CA TYR A 113 3.58 0.37 7.38
C TYR A 113 2.12 0.75 7.10
N ALA A 114 1.33 -0.21 6.58
CA ALA A 114 -0.08 0.01 6.30
C ALA A 114 -0.91 0.12 7.60
N GLU A 115 -0.68 -0.76 8.58
CA GLU A 115 -1.33 -0.74 9.91
C GLU A 115 -1.07 0.57 10.66
N SER A 116 0.18 1.02 10.66
CA SER A 116 0.62 2.29 11.26
C SER A 116 0.26 3.54 10.44
N ARG A 117 -0.53 3.38 9.36
CA ARG A 117 -0.98 4.46 8.47
C ARG A 117 0.15 5.33 7.93
N GLY A 118 1.24 4.67 7.52
CA GLY A 118 2.45 5.32 7.00
C GLY A 118 3.31 6.00 8.06
N TYR A 119 3.22 5.55 9.31
CA TYR A 119 4.05 6.00 10.42
C TYR A 119 4.65 4.82 11.20
N PRO A 120 5.42 3.93 10.54
CA PRO A 120 5.95 2.74 11.18
C PRO A 120 7.00 3.08 12.24
N LYS A 121 7.21 2.15 13.17
CA LYS A 121 8.28 2.22 14.18
C LYS A 121 9.65 2.29 13.50
N LYS A 122 10.57 3.07 14.04
CA LYS A 122 11.90 3.28 13.46
C LYS A 122 12.68 1.96 13.34
N PHE A 123 12.63 1.14 14.38
CA PHE A 123 13.38 -0.13 14.42
C PHE A 123 12.95 -1.09 13.31
N THR A 124 11.68 -1.08 12.90
CA THR A 124 11.20 -1.96 11.82
C THR A 124 11.78 -1.52 10.47
N TYR A 125 11.93 -0.21 10.23
CA TYR A 125 12.61 0.28 9.02
C TYR A 125 14.13 0.03 9.08
N ASP A 126 14.75 0.20 10.25
CA ASP A 126 16.17 -0.09 10.43
C ASP A 126 16.47 -1.58 10.14
N ALA A 127 15.57 -2.50 10.51
CA ALA A 127 15.69 -3.92 10.18
C ALA A 127 15.70 -4.17 8.66
N ILE A 128 14.95 -3.40 7.87
CA ILE A 128 14.98 -3.48 6.40
C ILE A 128 16.29 -2.93 5.85
N VAL A 129 16.81 -1.85 6.42
CA VAL A 129 18.12 -1.33 6.02
C VAL A 129 19.24 -2.33 6.33
N THR A 130 19.17 -3.03 7.46
CA THR A 130 20.12 -4.09 7.83
C THR A 130 20.04 -5.29 6.90
N GLU A 131 18.82 -5.74 6.57
CA GLU A 131 18.62 -6.94 5.74
C GLU A 131 18.96 -6.72 4.26
N TYR A 132 18.48 -5.62 3.67
CA TYR A 132 18.55 -5.39 2.22
C TYR A 132 19.58 -4.32 1.84
N GLY A 133 20.18 -3.65 2.82
CA GLY A 133 20.99 -2.46 2.58
C GLY A 133 20.15 -1.24 2.20
N LYS A 134 20.77 -0.07 2.34
CA LYS A 134 20.10 1.24 2.21
C LYS A 134 19.39 1.43 0.86
N ARG A 135 19.97 0.96 -0.25
CA ARG A 135 19.43 1.20 -1.59
C ARG A 135 18.15 0.41 -1.85
N GLN A 136 18.12 -0.88 -1.55
CA GLN A 136 16.92 -1.71 -1.67
C GLN A 136 15.86 -1.29 -0.65
N ALA A 137 16.23 -0.97 0.60
CA ALA A 137 15.29 -0.49 1.62
C ALA A 137 14.53 0.78 1.19
N LEU A 138 15.20 1.72 0.50
CA LEU A 138 14.55 2.91 -0.06
C LEU A 138 13.57 2.57 -1.19
N ILE A 139 13.88 1.57 -2.02
CA ILE A 139 12.99 1.11 -3.10
C ILE A 139 11.78 0.39 -2.51
N ILE A 140 11.97 -0.50 -1.53
CA ILE A 140 10.90 -1.20 -0.82
C ILE A 140 9.94 -0.18 -0.19
N LEU A 141 10.48 0.80 0.55
CA LEU A 141 9.67 1.88 1.13
C LEU A 141 8.90 2.67 0.06
N ALA A 142 9.53 2.97 -1.08
CA ALA A 142 8.88 3.69 -2.17
C ALA A 142 7.71 2.91 -2.79
N ILE A 143 7.87 1.60 -3.00
CA ILE A 143 6.81 0.71 -3.49
C ILE A 143 5.61 0.74 -2.53
N ILE A 144 5.88 0.61 -1.23
CA ILE A 144 4.86 0.63 -0.17
C ILE A 144 4.15 1.99 -0.10
N GLN A 145 4.90 3.09 -0.18
CA GLN A 145 4.36 4.46 -0.18
C GLN A 145 3.40 4.68 -1.35
N VAL A 146 3.81 4.32 -2.56
CA VAL A 146 2.97 4.48 -3.76
C VAL A 146 1.74 3.58 -3.69
N MET A 147 1.87 2.34 -3.22
CA MET A 147 0.72 1.45 -3.05
C MET A 147 -0.28 1.99 -2.02
N THR A 148 0.22 2.50 -0.89
CA THR A 148 -0.62 3.10 0.16
C THR A 148 -1.46 4.25 -0.40
N ILE A 149 -0.85 5.13 -1.21
CA ILE A 149 -1.58 6.22 -1.85
C ILE A 149 -2.61 5.67 -2.85
N GLY A 150 -2.23 4.66 -3.64
CA GLY A 150 -3.16 3.95 -4.52
C GLY A 150 -4.37 3.39 -3.77
N ASN A 151 -4.17 2.80 -2.58
CA ASN A 151 -5.26 2.31 -1.74
C ASN A 151 -6.14 3.45 -1.19
N MET A 152 -5.55 4.58 -0.81
CA MET A 152 -6.29 5.76 -0.32
C MET A 152 -7.31 6.29 -1.35
N PHE A 153 -7.00 6.21 -2.65
CA PHE A 153 -7.94 6.52 -3.73
C PHE A 153 -8.82 5.33 -4.11
N GLY A 154 -8.27 4.13 -4.10
CA GLY A 154 -8.98 2.93 -4.51
C GLY A 154 -10.11 2.53 -3.57
N ILE A 155 -10.00 2.81 -2.27
CA ILE A 155 -11.05 2.49 -1.27
C ILE A 155 -12.36 3.26 -1.51
N PRO A 156 -12.39 4.60 -1.56
CA PRO A 156 -13.62 5.33 -1.87
C PRO A 156 -14.14 5.01 -3.27
N PHE A 157 -13.24 4.76 -4.24
CA PHE A 157 -13.62 4.30 -5.57
C PHE A 157 -14.28 2.91 -5.56
N SER A 158 -13.80 1.98 -4.73
CA SER A 158 -14.41 0.66 -4.55
C SER A 158 -15.83 0.77 -4.00
N ALA A 159 -16.04 1.64 -3.00
CA ALA A 159 -17.36 1.89 -2.44
C ALA A 159 -18.31 2.51 -3.47
N PHE A 160 -17.84 3.51 -4.22
CA PHE A 160 -18.60 4.11 -5.32
C PHE A 160 -18.97 3.07 -6.39
N GLN A 161 -18.00 2.26 -6.83
CA GLN A 161 -18.24 1.19 -7.81
C GLN A 161 -19.24 0.16 -7.29
N SER A 162 -19.14 -0.26 -6.03
CA SER A 162 -20.07 -1.22 -5.41
C SER A 162 -21.49 -0.65 -5.31
N ARG A 163 -21.64 0.64 -5.03
CA ARG A 163 -22.92 1.36 -5.06
C ARG A 163 -23.55 1.36 -6.45
N LEU A 164 -22.78 1.58 -7.51
CA LEU A 164 -23.27 1.48 -8.89
C LEU A 164 -23.80 0.07 -9.23
N HIS A 165 -23.29 -0.97 -8.56
CA HIS A 165 -23.76 -2.35 -8.67
C HIS A 165 -24.88 -2.71 -7.66
N GLY A 166 -25.48 -1.72 -6.99
CA GLY A 166 -26.59 -1.93 -6.05
C GLY A 166 -26.18 -2.49 -4.68
N LYS A 167 -24.88 -2.56 -4.37
CA LYS A 167 -24.34 -3.05 -3.09
C LYS A 167 -23.56 -1.94 -2.38
N PRO A 168 -24.22 -0.89 -1.87
CA PRO A 168 -23.52 0.22 -1.22
C PRO A 168 -22.76 -0.25 0.02
N TYR A 169 -21.64 0.42 0.30
CA TYR A 169 -20.88 0.13 1.51
C TYR A 169 -21.64 0.60 2.76
N LYS A 170 -21.55 -0.16 3.87
CA LYS A 170 -22.07 0.26 5.17
C LYS A 170 -21.37 1.54 5.63
N ASP A 171 -22.13 2.41 6.30
CA ASP A 171 -21.65 3.70 6.83
C ASP A 171 -20.92 4.56 5.78
N SER A 172 -21.48 4.59 4.57
CA SER A 172 -20.98 5.34 3.42
C SER A 172 -22.08 6.09 2.69
N SER A 173 -21.76 7.27 2.17
CA SER A 173 -22.64 8.03 1.29
C SER A 173 -21.92 8.37 -0.01
N ILE A 174 -22.69 8.59 -1.09
CA ILE A 174 -22.13 8.99 -2.38
C ILE A 174 -21.32 10.30 -2.28
N LEU A 175 -21.77 11.24 -1.43
CA LEU A 175 -21.06 12.49 -1.17
C LEU A 175 -19.72 12.26 -0.48
N ALA A 176 -19.67 11.35 0.49
CA ALA A 176 -18.41 11.00 1.15
C ALA A 176 -17.44 10.28 0.17
N GLU A 177 -17.95 9.35 -0.63
CA GLU A 177 -17.19 8.58 -1.62
C GLU A 177 -16.58 9.49 -2.70
N LEU A 178 -17.40 10.30 -3.37
CA LEU A 178 -16.94 11.20 -4.42
C LEU A 178 -16.21 12.41 -3.85
N GLY A 179 -16.60 12.91 -2.69
CA GLY A 179 -15.95 14.05 -2.03
C GLY A 179 -14.47 13.77 -1.75
N LEU A 180 -14.15 12.58 -1.22
CA LEU A 180 -12.76 12.19 -0.97
C LEU A 180 -11.95 12.08 -2.27
N LEU A 181 -12.53 11.53 -3.33
CA LEU A 181 -11.89 11.41 -4.65
C LEU A 181 -11.62 12.79 -5.29
N ILE A 182 -12.65 13.64 -5.35
CA ILE A 182 -12.58 14.96 -5.98
C ILE A 182 -11.59 15.85 -5.24
N VAL A 183 -11.76 16.00 -3.91
CA VAL A 183 -10.86 16.84 -3.10
C VAL A 183 -9.45 16.26 -3.12
N GLY A 184 -9.30 14.93 -3.06
CA GLY A 184 -8.02 14.25 -3.19
C GLY A 184 -7.28 14.61 -4.48
N ILE A 185 -7.97 14.61 -5.62
CA ILE A 185 -7.38 15.00 -6.93
C ILE A 185 -6.82 16.42 -6.88
N PHE A 186 -7.57 17.38 -6.31
CA PHE A 186 -7.10 18.76 -6.20
C PHE A 186 -5.97 18.94 -5.17
N LEU A 187 -5.89 18.08 -4.16
CA LEU A 187 -4.79 18.09 -3.18
C LEU A 187 -3.49 17.52 -3.74
N ILE A 188 -3.53 16.66 -4.76
CA ILE A 188 -2.32 16.03 -5.33
C ILE A 188 -1.30 17.08 -5.81
N PRO A 189 -1.64 18.06 -6.68
CA PRO A 189 -0.66 19.04 -7.15
C PRO A 189 0.00 19.81 -5.99
N ILE A 190 -0.78 20.19 -4.97
CA ILE A 190 -0.28 20.93 -3.80
C ILE A 190 0.68 20.05 -2.99
N ALA A 191 0.30 18.80 -2.71
CA ALA A 191 1.13 17.85 -1.97
C ALA A 191 2.41 17.49 -2.74
N VAL A 192 2.34 17.37 -4.07
CA VAL A 192 3.51 17.13 -4.94
C VAL A 192 4.49 18.30 -4.87
N VAL A 193 4.02 19.54 -5.01
CA VAL A 193 4.87 20.74 -4.88
C VAL A 193 5.53 20.78 -3.50
N HIS A 194 4.76 20.54 -2.43
CA HIS A 194 5.31 20.45 -1.09
C HIS A 194 6.37 19.34 -0.97
N GLY A 195 6.12 18.15 -1.51
CA GLY A 195 7.07 17.03 -1.53
C GLY A 195 8.37 17.36 -2.26
N LEU A 196 8.28 18.06 -3.38
CA LEU A 196 9.45 18.53 -4.14
C LEU A 196 10.26 19.54 -3.33
N ILE A 197 9.61 20.54 -2.73
CA ILE A 197 10.27 21.54 -1.87
C ILE A 197 10.99 20.85 -0.71
N ARG A 198 10.34 19.89 -0.02
CA ARG A 198 10.97 19.10 1.05
C ARG A 198 12.23 18.38 0.57
N GLY A 199 12.21 17.85 -0.65
CA GLY A 199 13.36 17.23 -1.28
C GLY A 199 14.51 18.21 -1.50
N LEU A 200 14.21 19.41 -1.98
CA LEU A 200 15.20 20.47 -2.23
C LEU A 200 15.90 20.94 -0.94
N ILE A 201 15.18 21.01 0.18
CA ILE A 201 15.74 21.39 1.48
C ILE A 201 16.37 20.20 2.26
N GLY A 202 16.53 19.04 1.61
CA GLY A 202 17.23 17.90 2.19
C GLY A 202 16.46 17.09 3.24
N LEU A 203 15.15 17.27 3.39
CA LEU A 203 14.37 16.48 4.34
C LEU A 203 14.27 15.00 3.91
N PRO A 204 14.18 14.04 4.84
CA PRO A 204 14.03 12.63 4.51
C PRO A 204 12.66 12.32 3.88
N ASN A 205 12.63 11.34 2.97
CA ASN A 205 11.39 10.81 2.37
C ASN A 205 10.77 9.66 3.19
N VAL A 206 11.07 9.62 4.48
CA VAL A 206 10.58 8.61 5.42
C VAL A 206 10.10 9.32 6.68
N ARG A 207 9.01 8.82 7.25
CA ARG A 207 8.44 9.30 8.51
C ARG A 207 8.36 8.11 9.46
N LEU A 208 9.11 8.16 10.54
CA LEU A 208 9.23 7.04 11.49
C LEU A 208 8.83 7.48 12.89
N ASP A 209 8.16 6.58 13.59
CA ASP A 209 7.93 6.70 15.02
C ASP A 209 9.22 6.29 15.77
N LYS A 210 9.75 7.22 16.56
CA LYS A 210 10.99 7.02 17.34
C LYS A 210 10.73 6.62 18.79
N SER A 211 9.47 6.50 19.21
CA SER A 211 9.15 6.00 20.54
C SER A 211 9.71 4.60 20.72
N ILE A 212 10.29 4.37 21.90
CA ILE A 212 10.97 3.12 22.26
C ILE A 212 10.00 2.13 22.92
N THR A 213 8.78 2.56 23.27
CA THR A 213 7.80 1.74 23.97
C THR A 213 6.92 0.97 23.00
N GLU A 214 6.96 -0.35 23.14
CA GLU A 214 5.74 -1.15 23.08
C GLU A 214 4.82 -0.58 24.18
N GLU A 215 3.62 -0.14 23.82
CA GLU A 215 2.54 -0.26 24.79
C GLU A 215 2.39 -1.77 25.01
N GLN A 216 3.06 -2.25 26.07
CA GLN A 216 2.56 -3.37 26.85
C GLN A 216 1.18 -2.92 27.36
N ASP A 217 0.16 -3.09 26.52
CA ASP A 217 -1.18 -3.26 27.06
C ASP A 217 -1.22 -4.68 27.62
N ASP A 218 -0.78 -4.75 28.88
CA ASP A 218 -1.06 -5.84 29.81
C ASP A 218 -2.58 -5.96 30.00
N PHE A 219 -3.06 -7.21 29.95
CA PHE A 219 -4.39 -7.77 30.27
C PHE A 219 -5.48 -7.82 29.19
#